data_AF-A0A150PYR6-F1
#
_entry.id   AF-A0A150PYR6-F1
#
_cell.length_a   1.000
_cell.length_b   1.000
_cell.length_c   1.000
_cell.angle_alpha   90.00
_cell.angle_beta   90.00
_cell.angle_gamma   90.00
#
_symmetry.space_group_name_H-M   'P 1'
#
loop_
_entity.id
_entity.type
_entity.pdbx_description
1 polymer ?
#
loop_
_entity_poly.entity_id
_entity_poly.type
_entity_poly.pdbx_seq_one_letter_code
_entity_poly.pdbx_strand_id
1 'polypeptide(L)'
;MRGRRLGELVGARGRRRNEIVGARDALQRRRRPRYAHLPMSLLLSMTSCPNCGAPLSVAPGQRHVICIFCNTNLFVERPATGAPVAQIRAQTASKDDIERVKQLLVDGKRDEAVDHYARAASVSRDEAEQAVANVFLSAYWTLVRHLPINGFGFFLYAVFVFGGAGLAAWAATQAVESPAYLILVAAGGLFAMLQLVRFLRHLASTLVASFGSLGRGRVLRCSVVREFVKQKGFFVVVVFEVVPDDGSPAFVDQETLFVGEEALRKLSPGNVVGVRFDGRRQHVFPTRPVTVLATAV
;
A
#
# COMPACT_ATOMS: atom_id res chain seq x y z
N MET A 1 -56.56 -40.21 -0.29
CA MET A 1 -56.36 -38.89 0.35
C MET A 1 -54.98 -38.77 1.00
N ARG A 2 -53.89 -38.71 0.21
CA ARG A 2 -52.50 -38.64 0.73
C ARG A 2 -51.57 -37.82 -0.20
N GLY A 3 -52.04 -36.68 -0.69
CA GLY A 3 -51.30 -35.89 -1.70
C GLY A 3 -51.25 -34.37 -1.47
N ARG A 4 -51.72 -33.84 -0.33
CA ARG A 4 -51.87 -32.39 -0.11
C ARG A 4 -50.97 -31.76 0.96
N ARG A 5 -50.04 -32.48 1.60
CA ARG A 5 -49.23 -31.96 2.73
C ARG A 5 -47.75 -31.67 2.45
N LEU A 6 -47.28 -31.82 1.20
CA LEU A 6 -45.87 -31.57 0.85
C LEU A 6 -45.61 -30.20 0.20
N GLY A 7 -46.65 -29.45 -0.19
CA GLY A 7 -46.50 -28.12 -0.82
C GLY A 7 -46.19 -26.97 0.14
N GLU A 8 -46.62 -27.03 1.40
CA GLU A 8 -46.51 -25.90 2.33
C GLU A 8 -45.14 -25.75 3.00
N LEU A 9 -44.36 -26.84 3.12
CA LEU A 9 -43.04 -26.80 3.76
C LEU A 9 -41.94 -26.22 2.85
N VAL A 10 -42.12 -26.25 1.53
CA VAL A 10 -41.15 -25.70 0.57
C VAL A 10 -41.28 -24.18 0.45
N GLY A 11 -42.50 -23.63 0.58
CA GLY A 11 -42.75 -22.17 0.54
C GLY A 11 -42.18 -21.40 1.74
N ALA A 12 -42.15 -22.02 2.93
CA ALA A 12 -41.65 -21.38 4.15
C ALA A 12 -40.12 -21.24 4.18
N ARG A 13 -39.38 -22.12 3.49
CA ARG A 13 -37.91 -22.08 3.39
C ARG A 13 -37.42 -20.99 2.43
N GLY A 14 -38.18 -20.70 1.37
CA GLY A 14 -37.86 -19.63 0.41
C GLY A 14 -37.99 -18.22 1.01
N ARG A 15 -39.03 -17.97 1.82
CA ARG A 15 -39.23 -16.64 2.45
C ARG A 15 -38.13 -16.26 3.45
N ARG A 16 -37.69 -17.19 4.30
CA ARG A 16 -36.60 -16.90 5.26
C ARG A 16 -35.25 -16.60 4.59
N ARG A 17 -35.01 -17.13 3.38
CA ARG A 17 -33.75 -16.86 2.65
C ARG A 17 -33.73 -15.45 2.07
N ASN A 18 -34.87 -14.92 1.62
CA ASN A 18 -34.98 -13.55 1.10
C ASN A 18 -34.92 -12.47 2.20
N GLU A 19 -35.43 -12.74 3.40
CA GLU A 19 -35.30 -11.81 4.53
C GLU A 19 -33.85 -11.65 5.03
N ILE A 20 -33.05 -12.73 5.02
CA ILE A 20 -31.64 -12.66 5.45
C ILE A 20 -30.77 -11.90 4.44
N VAL A 21 -31.07 -12.00 3.13
CA VAL A 21 -30.36 -11.24 2.09
C VAL A 21 -30.73 -9.75 2.15
N GLY A 22 -32.01 -9.42 2.34
CA GLY A 22 -32.46 -8.03 2.52
C GLY A 22 -31.90 -7.34 3.76
N ALA A 23 -31.74 -8.06 4.88
CA ALA A 23 -31.14 -7.52 6.10
C ALA A 23 -29.64 -7.23 5.97
N ARG A 24 -28.90 -8.01 5.16
CA ARG A 24 -27.48 -7.74 4.85
C ARG A 24 -27.31 -6.49 3.98
N ASP A 25 -28.17 -6.29 3.00
CA ASP A 25 -28.16 -5.08 2.15
C ASP A 25 -28.57 -3.83 2.93
N ALA A 26 -29.50 -3.94 3.88
CA ALA A 26 -29.90 -2.82 4.74
C ALA A 26 -28.80 -2.41 5.75
N LEU A 27 -28.00 -3.36 6.24
CA LEU A 27 -26.83 -3.10 7.10
C LEU A 27 -25.64 -2.52 6.32
N GLN A 28 -25.46 -2.88 5.04
CA GLN A 28 -24.45 -2.27 4.19
C GLN A 28 -24.81 -0.83 3.79
N ARG A 29 -26.09 -0.53 3.53
CA ARG A 29 -26.54 0.85 3.19
C ARG A 29 -26.48 1.84 4.37
N ARG A 30 -26.53 1.37 5.61
CA ARG A 30 -26.38 2.24 6.81
C ARG A 30 -24.94 2.53 7.22
N ARG A 31 -23.94 1.87 6.62
CA ARG A 31 -22.54 2.29 6.72
C ARG A 31 -22.20 3.32 5.65
N ARG A 32 -22.86 4.49 5.71
CA ARG A 32 -22.27 5.69 5.11
C ARG A 32 -20.89 5.86 5.75
N PRO A 33 -19.80 6.01 4.96
CA PRO A 33 -18.52 6.31 5.55
C PRO A 33 -18.63 7.64 6.30
N ARG A 34 -18.43 7.61 7.63
CA ARG A 34 -18.08 8.80 8.40
C ARG A 34 -16.66 9.22 8.00
N TYR A 35 -16.50 9.76 6.79
CA TYR A 35 -15.34 10.56 6.41
C TYR A 35 -15.80 12.03 6.38
N ALA A 36 -16.08 12.58 7.57
CA ALA A 36 -16.44 13.99 7.73
C ALA A 36 -15.46 14.75 8.64
N HIS A 37 -14.45 14.11 9.23
CA HIS A 37 -13.55 14.78 10.19
C HIS A 37 -12.07 14.37 10.09
N LEU A 38 -11.58 14.06 8.89
CA LEU A 38 -10.14 14.17 8.62
C LEU A 38 -9.94 15.37 7.69
N PRO A 39 -9.03 16.31 8.03
CA PRO A 39 -8.92 17.58 7.33
C PRO A 39 -8.63 17.35 5.85
N MET A 40 -9.53 17.91 5.04
CA MET A 40 -9.53 17.97 3.58
C MET A 40 -8.49 19.00 3.11
N SER A 41 -7.23 18.82 3.51
CA SER A 41 -6.11 19.72 3.19
C SER A 41 -4.79 18.97 2.91
N LEU A 42 -4.91 17.80 2.27
CA LEU A 42 -3.84 17.17 1.49
C LEU A 42 -4.42 16.78 0.13
N LEU A 43 -4.77 17.78 -0.68
CA LEU A 43 -4.95 17.59 -2.12
C LEU A 43 -3.56 17.26 -2.71
N LEU A 44 -3.16 16.00 -2.61
CA LEU A 44 -2.22 15.43 -3.58
C LEU A 44 -2.91 15.53 -4.93
N SER A 45 -2.56 16.54 -5.73
CA SER A 45 -2.89 16.54 -7.14
C SER A 45 -2.20 15.32 -7.75
N MET A 46 -2.95 14.23 -7.94
CA MET A 46 -2.45 13.09 -8.70
C MET A 46 -2.27 13.56 -10.15
N THR A 47 -1.03 13.83 -10.50
CA THR A 47 -0.63 14.15 -11.87
C THR A 47 -0.02 12.91 -12.49
N SER A 48 -0.24 12.71 -13.78
CA SER A 48 0.36 11.58 -14.49
C SER A 48 1.73 11.96 -15.03
N CYS A 49 2.68 11.02 -15.00
CA CYS A 49 3.97 11.20 -15.64
C CYS A 49 3.78 11.40 -17.15
N PRO A 50 4.28 12.48 -17.75
CA PRO A 50 4.12 12.73 -19.20
C PRO A 50 4.85 11.68 -20.06
N ASN A 51 5.89 11.03 -19.52
CA ASN A 51 6.67 10.04 -20.27
C ASN A 51 6.05 8.63 -20.26
N CYS A 52 5.37 8.23 -19.18
CA CYS A 52 4.85 6.85 -19.06
C CYS A 52 3.39 6.74 -18.58
N GLY A 53 2.72 7.85 -18.30
CA GLY A 53 1.34 7.89 -17.81
C GLY A 53 1.15 7.42 -16.36
N ALA A 54 2.22 7.04 -15.64
CA ALA A 54 2.10 6.55 -14.28
C ALA A 54 1.67 7.64 -13.29
N PRO A 55 0.88 7.31 -12.26
CA PRO A 55 0.48 8.28 -11.24
C PRO A 55 1.71 8.79 -10.46
N LEU A 56 1.75 10.09 -10.22
CA LEU A 56 2.79 10.76 -9.44
C LEU A 56 2.17 11.40 -8.20
N SER A 57 2.85 11.21 -7.07
CA SER A 57 2.55 11.93 -5.84
C SER A 57 3.50 13.12 -5.74
N VAL A 58 2.97 14.33 -5.86
CA VAL A 58 3.74 15.58 -5.78
C VAL A 58 3.33 16.36 -4.54
N ALA A 59 4.28 16.63 -3.64
CA ALA A 59 4.00 17.40 -2.43
C ALA A 59 3.78 18.89 -2.75
N PRO A 60 3.01 19.65 -1.94
CA PRO A 60 2.92 21.09 -2.10
C PRO A 60 4.30 21.77 -2.09
N GLY A 61 4.57 22.68 -3.05
CA GLY A 61 5.85 23.38 -3.17
C GLY A 61 6.97 22.62 -3.89
N GLN A 62 6.79 21.32 -4.14
CA GLN A 62 7.82 20.50 -4.79
C GLN A 62 7.95 20.83 -6.28
N ARG A 63 9.20 21.09 -6.71
CA ARG A 63 9.57 21.42 -8.10
C ARG A 63 10.19 20.26 -8.86
N HIS A 64 10.77 19.28 -8.18
CA HIS A 64 11.44 18.14 -8.82
C HIS A 64 10.91 16.81 -8.28
N VAL A 65 10.57 15.89 -9.18
CA VAL A 65 10.01 14.58 -8.87
C VAL A 65 10.62 13.53 -9.79
N ILE A 66 11.01 12.39 -9.24
CA ILE A 66 11.51 11.26 -10.04
C ILE A 66 10.37 10.26 -10.19
N CYS A 67 10.03 9.89 -11.43
CA CYS A 67 9.05 8.83 -11.68
C CYS A 67 9.67 7.45 -11.40
N ILE A 68 9.10 6.71 -10.44
CA ILE A 68 9.59 5.38 -10.05
C ILE A 68 9.47 4.31 -11.16
N PHE A 69 8.61 4.54 -12.16
CA PHE A 69 8.30 3.57 -13.23
C PHE A 69 9.21 3.70 -14.45
N CYS A 70 9.46 4.91 -14.93
CA CYS A 70 10.28 5.15 -16.13
C CYS A 70 11.64 5.80 -15.84
N ASN A 71 11.96 6.02 -14.55
CA ASN A 71 13.19 6.67 -14.08
C ASN A 71 13.40 8.08 -14.67
N THR A 72 12.33 8.73 -15.13
CA THR A 72 12.42 10.07 -15.69
C THR A 72 12.38 11.09 -14.57
N ASN A 73 13.34 12.01 -14.56
CA ASN A 73 13.31 13.21 -13.74
C ASN A 73 12.31 14.20 -14.33
N LEU A 74 11.46 14.77 -13.48
CA LEU A 74 10.36 15.63 -13.86
C LEU A 74 10.43 16.93 -13.08
N PHE A 75 10.31 18.04 -13.81
CA PHE A 75 10.13 19.37 -13.26
C PHE A 75 8.65 19.72 -13.21
N VAL A 76 8.22 20.27 -12.09
CA VAL A 76 6.84 20.64 -11.79
C VAL A 76 6.75 22.16 -11.78
N GLU A 77 6.29 22.72 -12.90
CA GLU A 77 5.96 24.14 -13.01
C GLU A 77 4.58 24.39 -12.41
N ARG A 78 4.49 25.24 -11.39
CA ARG A 78 3.20 25.75 -10.90
C ARG A 78 3.00 27.18 -11.36
N PRO A 79 1.88 27.50 -12.02
CA PRO A 79 1.55 28.88 -12.31
C PRO A 79 1.36 29.67 -11.02
N ALA A 80 1.83 30.92 -10.99
CA ALA A 80 1.87 31.79 -9.81
C ALA A 80 0.46 32.19 -9.29
N THR A 81 -0.61 31.91 -10.02
CA THR A 81 -1.96 32.40 -9.77
C THR A 81 -2.97 31.26 -9.69
N GLY A 82 -3.15 30.68 -8.50
CA GLY A 82 -4.35 29.92 -8.09
C GLY A 82 -4.78 28.71 -8.94
N ALA A 83 -4.06 28.37 -10.01
CA ALA A 83 -4.41 27.30 -10.92
C ALA A 83 -3.92 25.95 -10.35
N PRO A 84 -4.79 24.92 -10.28
CA PRO A 84 -4.44 23.62 -9.72
C PRO A 84 -3.55 22.77 -10.64
N VAL A 85 -3.28 23.23 -11.86
CA VAL A 85 -2.59 22.45 -12.89
C VAL A 85 -1.10 22.79 -12.87
N ALA A 86 -0.31 21.88 -12.30
CA ALA A 86 1.13 21.90 -12.50
C ALA A 86 1.47 21.35 -13.88
N GLN A 87 2.23 22.08 -14.69
CA GLN A 87 2.82 21.52 -15.90
C GLN A 87 4.03 20.68 -15.51
N ILE A 88 4.11 19.46 -16.04
CA ILE A 88 5.22 18.55 -15.76
C ILE A 88 6.07 18.41 -17.01
N ARG A 89 7.35 18.77 -16.91
CA ARG A 89 8.33 18.68 -18.00
C ARG A 89 9.41 17.67 -17.65
N ALA A 90 9.79 16.82 -18.60
CA ALA A 90 10.92 15.94 -18.41
C ALA A 90 12.22 16.76 -18.36
N GLN A 91 13.09 16.46 -17.40
CA GLN A 91 14.43 17.04 -17.27
C GLN A 91 15.52 16.02 -17.61
N THR A 92 16.68 16.56 -17.93
CA THR A 92 17.82 15.91 -18.59
C THR A 92 18.71 15.05 -17.69
N ALA A 93 18.32 14.75 -16.45
CA ALA A 93 19.08 13.76 -15.68
C ALA A 93 19.01 12.41 -16.41
N SER A 94 20.17 11.80 -16.66
CA SER A 94 20.21 10.55 -17.41
C SER A 94 19.52 9.44 -16.60
N LYS A 95 18.99 8.41 -17.30
CA LYS A 95 18.39 7.26 -16.62
C LYS A 95 19.40 6.55 -15.71
N ASP A 96 20.66 6.53 -16.13
CA ASP A 96 21.77 5.90 -15.40
C ASP A 96 22.07 6.63 -14.08
N ASP A 97 22.01 7.96 -14.07
CA ASP A 97 22.17 8.75 -12.84
C ASP A 97 21.02 8.45 -11.87
N ILE A 98 19.78 8.37 -12.35
CA ILE A 98 18.63 8.04 -11.51
C ILE A 98 18.72 6.61 -10.96
N GLU A 99 19.18 5.66 -11.77
CA GLU A 99 19.44 4.29 -11.31
C GLU A 99 20.55 4.25 -10.26
N ARG A 100 21.58 5.07 -10.42
CA ARG A 100 22.64 5.21 -9.41
C ARG A 100 22.10 5.80 -8.10
N VAL A 101 21.24 6.81 -8.16
CA VAL A 101 20.53 7.37 -6.97
C VAL A 101 19.73 6.28 -6.27
N LYS A 102 18.96 5.48 -7.02
CA LYS A 102 18.19 4.36 -6.46
C LYS A 102 19.09 3.34 -5.75
N GLN A 103 20.23 3.00 -6.35
CA GLN A 103 21.17 2.07 -5.74
C GLN A 103 21.75 2.63 -4.42
N LEU A 104 22.18 3.89 -4.41
CA LEU A 104 22.68 4.55 -3.19
C LEU A 104 21.62 4.60 -2.08
N LEU A 105 20.37 4.88 -2.45
CA LEU A 105 19.23 4.82 -1.52
C LEU A 105 19.01 3.42 -0.94
N VAL A 106 19.09 2.39 -1.78
CA VAL A 106 18.97 0.97 -1.38
C VAL A 106 20.08 0.55 -0.42
N ASP A 107 21.29 1.09 -0.61
CA ASP A 107 22.47 0.85 0.21
C ASP A 107 22.48 1.69 1.51
N GLY A 108 21.46 2.51 1.75
CA GLY A 108 21.36 3.38 2.92
C GLY A 108 22.25 4.63 2.85
N LYS A 109 22.89 4.89 1.71
CA LYS A 109 23.80 6.01 1.45
C LYS A 109 23.02 7.24 0.98
N ARG A 110 22.11 7.73 1.83
CA ARG A 110 21.18 8.82 1.46
C ARG A 110 21.92 10.10 1.08
N ASP A 111 22.91 10.54 1.85
CA ASP A 111 23.64 11.77 1.57
C ASP A 111 24.38 11.70 0.23
N GLU A 112 25.04 10.57 -0.07
CA GLU A 112 25.67 10.33 -1.37
C GLU A 112 24.64 10.37 -2.52
N ALA A 113 23.43 9.84 -2.30
CA ALA A 113 22.35 9.86 -3.29
C ALA A 113 21.86 11.29 -3.57
N VAL A 114 21.70 12.10 -2.52
CA VAL A 114 21.31 13.52 -2.63
C VAL A 114 22.38 14.31 -3.37
N ASP A 115 23.64 14.15 -2.98
CA ASP A 115 24.76 14.86 -3.61
C ASP A 115 24.95 14.44 -5.08
N HIS A 116 24.77 13.15 -5.38
CA HIS A 116 24.82 12.64 -6.75
C HIS A 116 23.67 13.22 -7.60
N TYR A 117 22.44 13.23 -7.07
CA TYR A 117 21.29 13.80 -7.77
C TYR A 117 21.42 15.32 -7.97
N ALA A 118 21.89 16.06 -6.95
CA ALA A 118 22.10 17.50 -7.05
C ALA A 118 23.06 17.86 -8.19
N ARG A 119 24.17 17.10 -8.33
CA ARG A 119 25.11 17.26 -9.45
C ARG A 119 24.48 16.89 -10.79
N ALA A 120 23.86 15.72 -10.88
CA ALA A 120 23.28 15.21 -12.13
C ALA A 120 22.15 16.09 -12.68
N ALA A 121 21.28 16.60 -11.79
CA ALA A 121 20.16 17.45 -12.16
C ALA A 121 20.49 18.95 -12.12
N SER A 122 21.70 19.34 -11.68
CA SER A 122 22.12 20.74 -11.51
C SER A 122 21.15 21.55 -10.64
N VAL A 123 20.69 20.96 -9.55
CA VAL A 123 19.75 21.57 -8.59
C VAL A 123 20.42 21.82 -7.25
N SER A 124 19.81 22.66 -6.43
CA SER A 124 20.26 22.86 -5.05
C SER A 124 20.17 21.56 -4.24
N ARG A 125 21.01 21.43 -3.20
CA ARG A 125 21.00 20.25 -2.32
C ARG A 125 19.64 20.06 -1.63
N ASP A 126 18.97 21.15 -1.27
CA ASP A 126 17.65 21.12 -0.63
C ASP A 126 16.56 20.59 -1.59
N GLU A 127 16.59 21.03 -2.86
CA GLU A 127 15.68 20.50 -3.90
C GLU A 127 15.99 19.04 -4.22
N ALA A 128 17.27 18.67 -4.25
CA ALA A 128 17.71 17.29 -4.41
C ALA A 128 17.21 16.40 -3.27
N GLU A 129 17.30 16.87 -2.03
CA GLU A 129 16.82 16.13 -0.87
C GLU A 129 15.32 15.87 -0.97
N GLN A 130 14.52 16.87 -1.36
CA GLN A 130 13.07 16.70 -1.56
C GLN A 130 12.74 15.70 -2.68
N ALA A 131 13.46 15.76 -3.80
CA ALA A 131 13.27 14.83 -4.92
C ALA A 131 13.61 13.39 -4.52
N VAL A 132 14.76 13.20 -3.86
CA VAL A 132 15.26 11.90 -3.38
C VAL A 132 14.40 11.33 -2.27
N ALA A 133 13.91 12.18 -1.35
CA ALA A 133 13.02 11.76 -0.26
C ALA A 133 11.75 11.11 -0.80
N ASN A 134 11.18 11.60 -1.91
CA ASN A 134 10.00 10.97 -2.52
C ASN A 134 10.28 9.59 -3.11
N VAL A 135 11.47 9.37 -3.67
CA VAL A 135 11.87 8.04 -4.17
C VAL A 135 12.00 7.05 -3.02
N PHE A 136 12.60 7.48 -1.91
CA PHE A 136 12.86 6.61 -0.77
C PHE A 136 11.65 6.41 0.15
N LEU A 137 10.99 7.48 0.59
CA LEU A 137 9.89 7.39 1.56
C LEU A 137 8.63 6.77 0.96
N SER A 138 8.24 7.15 -0.26
CA SER A 138 6.98 6.66 -0.84
C SER A 138 7.04 5.16 -1.13
N ALA A 139 8.20 4.66 -1.59
CA ALA A 139 8.40 3.25 -1.79
C ALA A 139 8.61 2.56 -0.43
N TYR A 140 9.65 2.87 0.33
CA TYR A 140 10.05 2.07 1.51
C TYR A 140 9.04 2.07 2.66
N TRP A 141 8.45 3.23 3.01
CA TRP A 141 7.50 3.28 4.14
C TRP A 141 6.13 2.68 3.80
N THR A 142 5.68 2.81 2.55
CA THR A 142 4.47 2.11 2.09
C THR A 142 4.73 0.60 2.02
N LEU A 143 5.91 0.23 1.51
CA LEU A 143 6.41 -1.14 1.37
C LEU A 143 6.47 -1.87 2.71
N VAL A 144 6.95 -1.25 3.79
CA VAL A 144 6.95 -1.90 5.11
C VAL A 144 5.59 -1.85 5.80
N ARG A 145 4.68 -0.93 5.46
CA ARG A 145 3.41 -0.78 6.21
C ARG A 145 2.28 -1.70 5.77
N HIS A 146 2.30 -2.20 4.53
CA HIS A 146 1.15 -2.91 3.94
C HIS A 146 1.42 -4.37 3.59
N LEU A 147 2.62 -4.90 3.84
CA LEU A 147 2.92 -6.30 3.53
C LEU A 147 2.16 -7.28 4.43
N PRO A 148 1.57 -8.35 3.86
CA PRO A 148 1.04 -9.46 4.64
C PRO A 148 2.10 -10.05 5.56
N ILE A 149 1.70 -10.37 6.79
CA ILE A 149 2.56 -10.96 7.81
C ILE A 149 2.69 -12.47 7.55
N ASN A 150 3.90 -13.01 7.69
CA ASN A 150 4.10 -14.46 7.75
C ASN A 150 4.03 -14.94 9.22
N GLY A 151 4.04 -16.26 9.44
CA GLY A 151 3.95 -16.82 10.80
C GLY A 151 5.08 -16.35 11.73
N PHE A 152 6.30 -16.20 11.20
CA PHE A 152 7.43 -15.66 11.96
C PHE A 152 7.22 -14.19 12.38
N GLY A 153 6.73 -13.36 11.46
CA GLY A 153 6.37 -11.98 11.76
C GLY A 153 5.30 -11.90 12.84
N PHE A 154 4.26 -12.75 12.77
CA PHE A 154 3.21 -12.80 13.79
C PHE A 154 3.80 -13.10 15.17
N PHE A 155 4.68 -14.10 15.25
CA PHE A 155 5.38 -14.45 16.49
C PHE A 155 6.21 -13.28 17.03
N LEU A 156 7.00 -12.60 16.18
CA LEU A 156 7.79 -11.43 16.61
C LEU A 156 6.92 -10.29 17.16
N TYR A 157 5.83 -9.95 16.48
CA TYR A 157 4.90 -8.92 16.98
C TYR A 157 4.27 -9.34 18.30
N ALA A 158 3.88 -10.61 18.47
CA ALA A 158 3.37 -11.11 19.73
C ALA A 158 4.41 -10.94 20.86
N VAL A 159 5.66 -11.35 20.63
CA VAL A 159 6.75 -11.18 21.60
C VAL A 159 6.93 -9.70 21.97
N PHE A 160 6.94 -8.77 21.01
CA PHE A 160 7.11 -7.36 21.32
C PHE A 160 5.91 -6.74 22.05
N VAL A 161 4.68 -7.08 21.65
CA VAL A 161 3.47 -6.56 22.30
C VAL A 161 3.36 -7.10 23.73
N PHE A 162 3.49 -8.41 23.92
CA PHE A 162 3.40 -9.02 25.25
C PHE A 162 4.62 -8.70 26.11
N GLY A 163 5.82 -8.60 25.53
CA GLY A 163 7.02 -8.18 26.24
C GLY A 163 6.93 -6.74 26.73
N GLY A 164 6.47 -5.81 25.88
CA GLY A 164 6.24 -4.41 26.29
C GLY A 164 5.15 -4.27 27.35
N ALA A 165 4.03 -4.99 27.19
CA ALA A 165 2.95 -5.00 28.18
C ALA A 165 3.39 -5.64 29.51
N GLY A 166 4.16 -6.73 29.46
CA GLY A 166 4.73 -7.40 30.62
C GLY A 166 5.73 -6.52 31.36
N LEU A 167 6.60 -5.81 30.64
CA LEU A 167 7.51 -4.82 31.23
C LEU A 167 6.75 -3.69 31.91
N ALA A 168 5.70 -3.16 31.26
CA ALA A 168 4.87 -2.12 31.84
C ALA A 168 4.13 -2.60 33.10
N ALA A 169 3.57 -3.82 33.08
CA ALA A 169 2.89 -4.40 34.23
C ALA A 169 3.86 -4.67 35.39
N TRP A 170 5.06 -5.20 35.11
CA TRP A 170 6.11 -5.39 36.11
C TRP A 170 6.58 -4.05 36.70
N ALA A 171 6.84 -3.04 35.88
CA ALA A 171 7.23 -1.72 36.37
C ALA A 171 6.12 -1.09 37.24
N ALA A 172 4.85 -1.35 36.94
CA ALA A 172 3.74 -0.84 37.74
C ALA A 172 3.72 -1.42 39.15
N THR A 173 4.17 -2.67 39.36
CA THR A 173 4.27 -3.24 40.72
C THR A 173 5.40 -2.61 41.54
N GLN A 174 6.42 -2.07 40.88
CA GLN A 174 7.56 -1.38 41.49
C GLN A 174 7.33 0.13 41.69
N ALA A 175 6.23 0.68 41.17
CA ALA A 175 5.96 2.12 41.20
C ALA A 175 5.81 2.70 42.62
N VAL A 176 5.54 1.85 43.62
CA VAL A 176 5.50 2.26 45.04
C VAL A 176 6.90 2.59 45.57
N GLU A 177 7.95 1.95 45.06
CA GLU A 177 9.33 2.14 45.52
C GLU A 177 9.96 3.41 44.94
N SER A 178 9.62 3.75 43.70
CA SER A 178 10.15 4.93 43.04
C SER A 178 9.23 5.44 41.93
N PRO A 179 8.98 6.76 41.84
CA PRO A 179 8.23 7.34 40.74
C PRO A 179 8.92 7.17 39.38
N ALA A 180 10.23 6.86 39.34
CA ALA A 180 10.95 6.57 38.09
C ALA A 180 10.34 5.40 37.33
N TYR A 181 9.74 4.41 38.02
CA TYR A 181 9.07 3.28 37.37
C TYR A 181 7.84 3.71 36.57
N LEU A 182 7.20 4.85 36.87
CA LEU A 182 6.09 5.37 36.06
C LEU A 182 6.54 5.72 34.63
N ILE A 183 7.79 6.15 34.46
CA ILE A 183 8.37 6.39 33.12
C ILE A 183 8.48 5.06 32.36
N LEU A 184 8.89 3.98 33.03
CA LEU A 184 8.98 2.65 32.42
C LEU A 184 7.60 2.08 32.09
N VAL A 185 6.59 2.29 32.95
CA VAL A 185 5.19 1.95 32.66
C VAL A 185 4.73 2.66 31.39
N ALA A 186 4.93 3.98 31.32
CA ALA A 186 4.52 4.78 30.18
C ALA A 186 5.27 4.38 28.90
N ALA A 187 6.59 4.20 28.96
CA ALA A 187 7.40 3.80 27.82
C ALA A 187 7.06 2.38 27.33
N GLY A 188 6.94 1.41 28.24
CA GLY A 188 6.55 0.04 27.91
C GLY A 188 5.13 -0.07 27.35
N GLY A 189 4.18 0.66 27.94
CA GLY A 189 2.80 0.74 27.47
C GLY A 189 2.68 1.39 26.10
N LEU A 190 3.37 2.52 25.89
CA LEU A 190 3.42 3.20 24.59
C LEU A 190 4.07 2.30 23.53
N PHE A 191 5.18 1.64 23.84
CA PHE A 191 5.83 0.69 22.95
C PHE A 191 4.88 -0.45 22.56
N ALA A 192 4.23 -1.11 23.53
CA ALA A 192 3.28 -2.18 23.26
C ALA A 192 2.10 -1.71 22.39
N MET A 193 1.55 -0.52 22.67
CA MET A 193 0.47 0.07 21.86
C MET A 193 0.93 0.35 20.43
N LEU A 194 2.12 0.94 20.22
CA LEU A 194 2.66 1.21 18.88
C LEU A 194 2.88 -0.09 18.10
N GLN A 195 3.39 -1.14 18.74
CA GLN A 195 3.58 -2.44 18.10
C GLN A 195 2.24 -3.11 17.79
N LEU A 196 1.24 -3.00 18.66
CA LEU A 196 -0.11 -3.50 18.41
C LEU A 196 -0.75 -2.81 17.22
N VAL A 197 -0.66 -1.48 17.12
CA VAL A 197 -1.20 -0.72 15.97
C VAL A 197 -0.52 -1.16 14.67
N ARG A 198 0.80 -1.36 14.66
CA ARG A 198 1.53 -1.88 13.50
C ARG A 198 1.07 -3.29 13.15
N PHE A 199 0.99 -4.18 14.14
CA PHE A 199 0.52 -5.55 13.97
C PHE A 199 -0.89 -5.60 13.37
N LEU A 200 -1.84 -4.81 13.88
CA LEU A 200 -3.21 -4.78 13.37
C LEU A 200 -3.29 -4.32 11.91
N ARG A 201 -2.42 -3.40 11.47
CA ARG A 201 -2.33 -3.00 10.06
C ARG A 201 -1.86 -4.15 9.18
N HIS A 202 -0.80 -4.84 9.59
CA HIS A 202 -0.31 -6.02 8.88
C HIS A 202 -1.31 -7.18 8.87
N LEU A 203 -2.01 -7.38 9.98
CA LEU A 203 -3.06 -8.38 10.08
C LEU A 203 -4.20 -8.06 9.11
N ALA A 204 -4.60 -6.79 9.00
CA ALA A 204 -5.60 -6.36 8.01
C ALA A 204 -5.16 -6.70 6.58
N SER A 205 -3.92 -6.34 6.18
CA SER A 205 -3.37 -6.73 4.87
C SER A 205 -3.36 -8.24 4.66
N THR A 206 -3.03 -9.01 5.70
CA THR A 206 -3.00 -10.48 5.65
C THR A 206 -4.39 -11.08 5.47
N LEU A 207 -5.39 -10.52 6.16
CA LEU A 207 -6.78 -10.92 6.01
C LEU A 207 -7.30 -10.60 4.62
N VAL A 208 -6.95 -9.44 4.04
CA VAL A 208 -7.33 -9.10 2.66
C VAL A 208 -6.64 -10.04 1.67
N ALA A 209 -5.34 -10.27 1.82
CA ALA A 209 -4.58 -11.17 0.96
C ALA A 209 -5.08 -12.63 1.02
N SER A 210 -5.71 -13.05 2.13
CA SER A 210 -6.20 -14.43 2.31
C SER A 210 -7.69 -14.57 1.98
N PHE A 211 -8.51 -13.59 2.38
CA PHE A 211 -9.97 -13.67 2.40
C PHE A 211 -10.68 -12.48 1.73
N GLY A 212 -9.94 -11.55 1.14
CA GLY A 212 -10.51 -10.42 0.41
C GLY A 212 -11.39 -10.86 -0.77
N SER A 213 -12.23 -9.94 -1.24
CA SER A 213 -13.08 -10.15 -2.41
C SER A 213 -12.23 -10.48 -3.64
N LEU A 214 -12.72 -11.37 -4.49
CA LEU A 214 -12.01 -11.80 -5.70
C LEU A 214 -12.28 -10.86 -6.87
N GLY A 215 -11.27 -10.68 -7.71
CA GLY A 215 -11.38 -9.97 -8.97
C GLY A 215 -10.23 -10.31 -9.90
N ARG A 216 -10.22 -9.62 -11.04
CA ARG A 216 -9.20 -9.74 -12.09
C ARG A 216 -8.42 -8.44 -12.14
N GLY A 217 -7.12 -8.49 -11.89
CA GLY A 217 -6.23 -7.35 -11.96
C GLY A 217 -5.46 -7.36 -13.28
N ARG A 218 -5.74 -6.42 -14.18
CA ARG A 218 -4.88 -6.15 -15.32
C ARG A 218 -3.68 -5.35 -14.85
N VAL A 219 -2.49 -5.85 -15.09
CA VAL A 219 -1.24 -5.16 -14.76
C VAL A 219 -1.05 -4.01 -15.74
N LEU A 220 -1.17 -2.78 -15.27
CA LEU A 220 -0.90 -1.60 -16.09
C LEU A 220 0.60 -1.30 -16.14
N ARG A 221 1.27 -1.40 -14.98
CA ARG A 221 2.69 -1.11 -14.80
C ARG A 221 3.27 -2.01 -13.71
N CYS A 222 4.52 -2.41 -13.87
CA CYS A 222 5.31 -3.12 -12.85
C CYS A 222 6.74 -2.57 -12.90
N SER A 223 7.27 -2.14 -11.76
CA SER A 223 8.64 -1.63 -11.65
C SER A 223 9.35 -2.29 -10.48
N VAL A 224 10.57 -2.76 -10.71
CA VAL A 224 11.43 -3.30 -9.65
C VAL A 224 12.02 -2.14 -8.86
N VAL A 225 11.72 -2.13 -7.56
CA VAL A 225 12.29 -1.16 -6.61
C VAL A 225 13.61 -1.67 -6.07
N ARG A 226 13.69 -2.96 -5.74
CA ARG A 226 14.89 -3.59 -5.18
C ARG A 226 14.94 -5.07 -5.48
N GLU A 227 16.11 -5.54 -5.89
CA GLU A 227 16.42 -6.96 -6.03
C GLU A 227 17.12 -7.49 -4.78
N PHE A 228 16.73 -8.69 -4.33
CA PHE A 228 17.37 -9.45 -3.26
C PHE A 228 18.01 -10.68 -3.86
N VAL A 229 19.21 -10.49 -4.43
CA VAL A 229 19.98 -11.52 -5.15
C VAL A 229 20.06 -12.84 -4.35
N LYS A 230 20.32 -12.77 -3.03
CA LYS A 230 20.44 -13.95 -2.16
C LYS A 230 19.14 -14.75 -2.01
N GLN A 231 17.98 -14.10 -2.13
CA GLN A 231 16.67 -14.71 -1.89
C GLN A 231 15.88 -14.94 -3.19
N LYS A 232 16.45 -14.56 -4.35
CA LYS A 232 15.76 -14.50 -5.66
C LYS A 232 14.40 -13.78 -5.56
N GLY A 233 14.36 -12.76 -4.71
CA GLY A 233 13.16 -11.99 -4.38
C GLY A 233 13.27 -10.56 -4.91
N PHE A 234 12.15 -9.98 -5.29
CA PHE A 234 12.07 -8.64 -5.84
C PHE A 234 11.02 -7.86 -5.05
N PHE A 235 11.37 -6.66 -4.61
CA PHE A 235 10.37 -5.66 -4.25
C PHE A 235 9.94 -4.94 -5.52
N VAL A 236 8.65 -5.00 -5.81
CA VAL A 236 8.05 -4.41 -7.00
C VAL A 236 6.88 -3.52 -6.63
N VAL A 237 6.70 -2.45 -7.39
CA VAL A 237 5.48 -1.64 -7.36
C VAL A 237 4.68 -1.95 -8.61
N VAL A 238 3.44 -2.37 -8.41
CA VAL A 238 2.53 -2.79 -9.46
C VAL A 238 1.28 -1.93 -9.43
N VAL A 239 0.88 -1.43 -10.59
CA VAL A 239 -0.40 -0.74 -10.76
C VAL A 239 -1.37 -1.70 -11.40
N PHE A 240 -2.48 -1.97 -10.74
CA PHE A 240 -3.55 -2.82 -11.23
C PHE A 240 -4.76 -1.99 -11.64
N GLU A 241 -5.33 -2.31 -12.80
CA GLU A 241 -6.74 -2.05 -13.08
C GLU A 241 -7.52 -3.29 -12.65
N VAL A 242 -8.30 -3.16 -11.57
CA VAL A 242 -9.05 -4.25 -10.97
C VAL A 242 -10.48 -4.23 -11.48
N VAL A 243 -10.91 -5.36 -12.01
CA VAL A 243 -12.30 -5.66 -12.35
C VAL A 243 -12.84 -6.67 -11.32
N PRO A 244 -13.67 -6.23 -10.36
CA PRO A 244 -14.31 -7.10 -9.38
C PRO A 244 -15.15 -8.21 -10.01
N ASP A 245 -15.09 -9.43 -9.46
CA ASP A 245 -15.93 -10.55 -9.94
C ASP A 245 -17.41 -10.40 -9.52
N ASP A 246 -17.71 -9.51 -8.57
CA ASP A 246 -19.06 -9.19 -8.13
C ASP A 246 -19.80 -8.20 -9.04
N GLY A 247 -19.16 -7.76 -10.14
CA GLY A 247 -19.71 -6.81 -11.10
C GLY A 247 -19.69 -5.35 -10.63
N SER A 248 -19.11 -5.06 -9.46
CA SER A 248 -18.95 -3.69 -9.00
C SER A 248 -17.95 -2.92 -9.89
N PRO A 249 -17.99 -1.56 -9.90
CA PRO A 249 -17.18 -0.78 -10.85
C PRO A 249 -15.69 -1.07 -10.74
N ALA A 250 -15.00 -1.08 -11.88
CA ALA A 250 -13.55 -1.21 -11.92
C ALA A 250 -12.88 -0.05 -11.17
N PHE A 251 -11.68 -0.30 -10.65
CA PHE A 251 -10.88 0.70 -9.96
C PHE A 251 -9.40 0.47 -10.22
N VAL A 252 -8.58 1.51 -10.02
CA VAL A 252 -7.13 1.42 -10.14
C VAL A 252 -6.53 1.50 -8.76
N ASP A 253 -5.57 0.62 -8.49
CA ASP A 253 -4.81 0.64 -7.24
C ASP A 253 -3.32 0.39 -7.49
N GLN A 254 -2.48 0.95 -6.63
CA GLN A 254 -1.03 0.79 -6.68
C GLN A 254 -0.55 0.04 -5.45
N GLU A 255 0.10 -1.10 -5.68
CA GLU A 255 0.49 -2.00 -4.61
C GLU A 255 1.95 -2.37 -4.66
N THR A 256 2.53 -2.55 -3.47
CA THR A 256 3.93 -2.92 -3.32
C THR A 256 4.05 -4.35 -2.85
N LEU A 257 4.73 -5.17 -3.63
CA LEU A 257 4.76 -6.62 -3.45
C LEU A 257 6.20 -7.11 -3.30
N PHE A 258 6.39 -8.10 -2.43
CA PHE A 258 7.58 -8.94 -2.43
C PHE A 258 7.27 -10.22 -3.21
N VAL A 259 7.92 -10.39 -4.36
CA VAL A 259 7.64 -11.49 -5.29
C VAL A 259 8.90 -12.24 -5.67
N GLY A 260 8.78 -13.54 -5.92
CA GLY A 260 9.85 -14.30 -6.55
C GLY A 260 9.93 -14.03 -8.06
N GLU A 261 11.03 -14.46 -8.68
CA GLU A 261 11.29 -14.28 -10.12
C GLU A 261 10.12 -14.77 -11.01
N GLU A 262 9.53 -15.93 -10.71
CA GLU A 262 8.41 -16.47 -11.49
C GLU A 262 7.17 -15.57 -11.42
N ALA A 263 6.84 -15.08 -10.23
CA ALA A 263 5.71 -14.16 -10.04
C ALA A 263 5.98 -12.80 -10.70
N LEU A 264 7.23 -12.33 -10.70
CA LEU A 264 7.63 -11.11 -11.41
C LEU A 264 7.35 -11.20 -12.91
N ARG A 265 7.71 -12.32 -13.56
CA ARG A 265 7.42 -12.54 -14.99
C ARG A 265 5.91 -12.50 -15.27
N LYS A 266 5.10 -13.06 -14.37
CA LYS A 266 3.62 -13.07 -14.47
C LYS A 266 3.00 -11.68 -14.26
N LEU A 267 3.67 -10.80 -13.52
CA LEU A 267 3.28 -9.41 -13.30
C LEU A 267 3.82 -8.47 -14.40
N SER A 268 3.97 -8.97 -15.63
CA SER A 268 4.31 -8.12 -16.78
C SER A 268 3.13 -7.23 -17.17
N PRO A 269 3.35 -5.98 -17.59
CA PRO A 269 2.31 -5.11 -18.12
C PRO A 269 1.48 -5.79 -19.21
N GLY A 270 0.15 -5.62 -19.16
CA GLY A 270 -0.80 -6.26 -20.05
C GLY A 270 -1.38 -7.57 -19.52
N ASN A 271 -0.66 -8.32 -18.68
CA ASN A 271 -1.17 -9.55 -18.12
C ASN A 271 -2.37 -9.29 -17.19
N VAL A 272 -3.32 -10.22 -17.18
CA VAL A 272 -4.43 -10.24 -16.23
C VAL A 272 -4.17 -11.35 -15.22
N VAL A 273 -4.14 -11.02 -13.94
CA VAL A 273 -3.91 -11.96 -12.84
C VAL A 273 -5.10 -11.98 -11.89
N GLY A 274 -5.27 -13.09 -11.17
CA GLY A 274 -6.23 -13.15 -10.06
C GLY A 274 -5.77 -12.22 -8.93
N VAL A 275 -6.69 -11.41 -8.39
CA VAL A 275 -6.41 -10.54 -7.25
C VAL A 275 -7.47 -10.70 -6.16
N ARG A 276 -7.08 -10.36 -4.93
CA ARG A 276 -7.96 -10.14 -3.79
C ARG A 276 -7.89 -8.69 -3.36
N PHE A 277 -9.03 -8.11 -3.03
CA PHE A 277 -9.10 -6.73 -2.59
C PHE A 277 -10.03 -6.54 -1.39
N ASP A 278 -9.86 -5.42 -0.70
CA ASP A 278 -10.69 -5.07 0.45
C ASP A 278 -11.95 -4.31 0.02
N GLY A 279 -13.01 -4.34 0.85
CA GLY A 279 -14.27 -3.66 0.51
C GLY A 279 -14.14 -2.13 0.36
N ARG A 280 -13.03 -1.54 0.82
CA ARG A 280 -12.75 -0.10 0.66
C ARG A 280 -11.96 0.20 -0.62
N ARG A 281 -11.48 -0.81 -1.34
CA ARG A 281 -10.67 -0.68 -2.57
C ARG A 281 -9.38 0.10 -2.35
N GLN A 282 -8.78 -0.10 -1.19
CA GLN A 282 -7.52 0.51 -0.76
C GLN A 282 -6.37 -0.49 -0.76
N HIS A 283 -6.70 -1.79 -0.84
CA HIS A 283 -5.72 -2.84 -0.84
C HIS A 283 -6.00 -3.88 -1.92
N VAL A 284 -4.98 -4.21 -2.70
CA VAL A 284 -5.05 -5.23 -3.76
C VAL A 284 -3.83 -6.16 -3.69
N PHE A 285 -4.07 -7.45 -3.52
CA PHE A 285 -3.02 -8.46 -3.50
C PHE A 285 -3.25 -9.48 -4.59
N PRO A 286 -2.24 -9.89 -5.37
CA PRO A 286 -2.40 -11.01 -6.28
C PRO A 286 -2.68 -12.29 -5.48
N THR A 287 -3.51 -13.17 -6.03
CA THR A 287 -3.76 -14.50 -5.46
C THR A 287 -2.44 -15.29 -5.39
N ARG A 288 -2.32 -16.18 -4.40
CA ARG A 288 -1.16 -17.08 -4.26
C ARG A 288 -1.58 -18.51 -4.61
N PRO A 289 -0.92 -19.19 -5.57
CA PRO A 289 0.14 -18.67 -6.44
C PRO A 289 -0.37 -17.62 -7.45
N VAL A 290 0.53 -16.77 -7.95
CA VAL A 290 0.19 -15.82 -9.02
C VAL A 290 -0.08 -16.62 -10.29
N THR A 291 -1.29 -16.48 -10.85
CA THR A 291 -1.73 -17.16 -12.06
C THR A 291 -2.16 -16.12 -13.10
N VAL A 292 -1.62 -16.23 -14.32
CA VAL A 292 -2.05 -15.41 -15.46
C VAL A 292 -3.34 -16.02 -16.00
N LEU A 293 -4.41 -15.22 -15.99
CA LEU A 293 -5.74 -15.60 -16.49
C LEU A 293 -5.88 -15.28 -17.98
N ALA A 294 -5.23 -14.21 -18.44
CA ALA A 294 -5.15 -13.82 -19.83
C ALA A 294 -3.88 -12.99 -20.05
N THR A 295 -3.28 -13.12 -21.23
CA THR A 295 -2.22 -12.24 -21.72
C THR A 295 -2.88 -11.20 -22.62
N ALA A 296 -2.53 -9.92 -22.49
CA ALA A 296 -2.90 -8.96 -23.53
C ALA A 296 -2.20 -9.37 -24.84
N VAL A 297 -3.00 -9.62 -25.89
CA VAL A 297 -2.52 -9.75 -27.28
C VAL A 297 -2.08 -8.38 -27.77
#